data_AF-A0A3D1CFB5-F1
#
_entry.id   AF-A0A3D1CFB5-F1
#
_cell.length_a   1.000
_cell.length_b   1.000
_cell.length_c   1.000
_cell.angle_alpha   90.00
_cell.angle_beta   90.00
_cell.angle_gamma   90.00
#
_symmetry.space_group_name_H-M   'P 1'
#
loop_
_entity.id
_entity.type
_entity.pdbx_description
1 polymer ?
#
loop_
_entity_poly.entity_id
_entity_poly.type
_entity_poly.pdbx_seq_one_letter_code
_entity_poly.pdbx_strand_id
1 'polypeptide(L)'
;MNDKFITNRALIILKELAATENEVSIGKLHSSWAKLLIQDIKIVGRSEDYTVVEAENSILPDTTYLMLSNAGELYEINDNGNFKI
;
A
#
# COMPACT_ATOMS: atom_id res chain seq x y z
N MET A 1 4.40 -15.71 -4.21
CA MET A 1 4.57 -15.05 -2.89
C MET A 1 3.47 -15.50 -1.94
N ASN A 2 3.69 -15.55 -0.62
CA ASN A 2 2.62 -15.91 0.33
C ASN A 2 1.91 -14.67 0.91
N ASP A 3 0.66 -14.83 1.33
CA ASP A 3 -0.21 -13.72 1.76
C ASP A 3 0.31 -13.01 3.00
N LYS A 4 0.87 -13.77 3.94
CA LYS A 4 1.48 -13.21 5.16
C LYS A 4 2.64 -12.26 4.84
N PHE A 5 3.48 -12.60 3.87
CA PHE A 5 4.57 -11.74 3.42
C PHE A 5 4.01 -10.46 2.78
N ILE A 6 3.05 -10.58 1.87
CA ILE A 6 2.43 -9.44 1.16
C ILE A 6 1.84 -8.46 2.17
N THR A 7 1.00 -8.94 3.08
CA THR A 7 0.32 -8.10 4.06
C THR A 7 1.31 -7.42 5.01
N ASN A 8 2.36 -8.15 5.46
CA ASN A 8 3.39 -7.54 6.31
C ASN A 8 4.22 -6.49 5.57
N ARG A 9 4.57 -6.73 4.30
CA ARG A 9 5.31 -5.75 3.50
C ARG A 9 4.49 -4.50 3.24
N ALA A 10 3.22 -4.64 2.86
CA ALA A 10 2.29 -3.51 2.71
C ALA A 10 2.22 -2.68 3.99
N LEU A 11 2.08 -3.34 5.15
CA LEU A 11 2.00 -2.66 6.44
C LEU A 11 3.27 -1.86 6.77
N ILE A 12 4.45 -2.43 6.55
CA ILE A 12 5.73 -1.75 6.81
C ILE A 12 5.83 -0.50 5.92
N ILE A 13 5.58 -0.66 4.62
CA ILE A 13 5.67 0.44 3.65
C ILE A 13 4.71 1.57 4.00
N LEU A 14 3.44 1.27 4.32
CA LEU A 14 2.46 2.28 4.71
C LEU A 14 2.88 3.05 5.97
N LYS A 15 3.47 2.36 6.96
CA LYS A 15 3.96 3.00 8.18
C LYS A 15 5.18 3.87 7.93
N GLU A 16 6.11 3.42 7.10
CA GLU A 16 7.29 4.19 6.72
C GLU A 16 6.89 5.46 5.95
N LEU A 17 6.00 5.33 4.97
CA LEU A 17 5.49 6.48 4.20
C LEU A 17 4.74 7.48 5.09
N ALA A 18 3.94 7.00 6.06
CA ALA A 18 3.24 7.85 7.01
C ALA A 18 4.15 8.49 8.09
N ALA A 19 5.32 7.89 8.36
CA ALA A 19 6.29 8.39 9.33
C ALA A 19 7.25 9.45 8.73
N THR A 20 7.40 9.49 7.41
CA THR A 20 8.10 10.57 6.69
C THR A 20 7.27 11.85 6.65
N GLU A 21 6.91 12.41 7.81
CA GLU A 21 6.45 13.79 7.98
C GLU A 21 7.65 14.75 7.83
N ASN A 22 8.08 14.97 6.59
CA ASN A 22 8.45 16.30 6.15
C ASN A 22 7.50 16.60 4.98
N GLU A 23 6.86 17.77 4.99
CA GLU A 23 5.88 18.26 4.00
C GLU A 23 6.46 18.42 2.57
N VAL A 24 7.28 17.50 2.10
CA VAL A 24 7.88 17.47 0.76
C VAL A 24 7.43 16.19 0.07
N SER A 25 6.12 16.19 -0.22
CA SER A 25 5.47 15.63 -1.42
C SER A 25 6.27 14.61 -2.24
N ILE A 26 6.19 13.33 -1.84
CA ILE A 26 5.98 12.21 -2.75
C ILE A 26 4.93 11.30 -2.09
N GLY A 27 3.67 11.38 -2.53
CA GLY A 27 2.57 10.49 -2.10
C GLY A 27 1.89 10.85 -0.77
N LYS A 28 0.63 11.28 -0.82
CA LYS A 28 -0.16 11.89 0.26
C LYS A 28 -0.72 10.87 1.28
N LEU A 29 0.09 10.26 2.13
CA LEU A 29 -0.45 9.48 3.26
C LEU A 29 -0.44 10.29 4.54
N HIS A 30 -1.63 10.54 5.10
CA HIS A 30 -1.80 11.20 6.40
C HIS A 30 -1.10 10.40 7.52
N SER A 31 -0.56 11.05 8.56
CA SER A 31 0.18 10.34 9.62
C SER A 31 -0.66 9.34 10.42
N SER A 32 -2.00 9.39 10.33
CA SER A 32 -2.89 8.34 10.84
C SER A 32 -2.61 6.96 10.24
N TRP A 33 -2.05 6.88 9.03
CA TRP A 33 -1.68 5.61 8.39
C TRP A 33 -0.58 4.86 9.17
N ALA A 34 0.19 5.53 10.03
CA ALA A 34 1.15 4.89 10.94
C ALA A 34 0.48 3.94 11.96
N LYS A 35 -0.83 4.10 12.20
CA LYS A 35 -1.61 3.31 13.16
C LYS A 35 -2.29 2.08 12.54
N LEU A 36 -2.09 1.81 11.24
CA LEU A 36 -2.68 0.64 10.60
C LEU A 36 -2.26 -0.69 11.25
N LEU A 37 -3.15 -1.66 11.13
CA LEU A 37 -2.98 -3.05 11.52
C LEU A 37 -3.09 -3.98 10.30
N ILE A 38 -2.66 -5.24 10.48
CA ILE A 38 -2.72 -6.28 9.43
C ILE A 38 -4.14 -6.50 8.92
N GLN A 39 -5.14 -6.40 9.80
CA GLN A 39 -6.55 -6.62 9.47
C GLN A 39 -7.12 -5.55 8.53
N ASP A 40 -6.47 -4.39 8.46
CA ASP A 40 -6.87 -3.25 7.63
C ASP A 40 -6.35 -3.39 6.20
N ILE A 41 -5.70 -4.52 5.86
CA ILE A 41 -5.01 -4.78 4.61
C ILE A 41 -5.60 -6.01 3.94
N LYS A 42 -6.01 -5.86 2.70
CA LYS A 42 -6.67 -6.90 1.90
C LYS A 42 -6.00 -7.05 0.55
N ILE A 43 -5.74 -8.29 0.16
CA ILE A 43 -5.28 -8.61 -1.19
C ILE A 43 -6.50 -8.58 -2.12
N VAL A 44 -6.49 -7.69 -3.10
CA VAL A 44 -7.61 -7.48 -4.04
C VAL A 44 -7.28 -7.90 -5.47
N GLY A 45 -5.99 -8.09 -5.80
CA GLY A 45 -5.56 -8.56 -7.11
C GLY A 45 -4.22 -9.28 -7.05
N ARG A 46 -4.04 -10.25 -7.95
CA ARG A 46 -2.75 -10.94 -8.17
C ARG A 46 -2.47 -10.98 -9.66
N SER A 47 -1.22 -10.75 -10.00
CA SER A 47 -0.63 -10.94 -11.32
C SER A 47 0.58 -11.86 -11.18
N GLU A 48 1.19 -12.27 -12.29
CA GLU A 48 2.42 -13.05 -12.29
C GLU A 48 3.55 -12.27 -11.59
N ASP A 49 3.61 -10.95 -11.76
CA ASP A 49 4.72 -10.12 -11.29
C ASP A 49 4.43 -9.28 -10.04
N TYR A 50 3.15 -9.07 -9.71
CA TYR A 50 2.74 -8.17 -8.63
C TYR A 50 1.45 -8.60 -7.94
N THR A 51 1.23 -8.06 -6.74
CA THR A 51 -0.02 -8.16 -5.97
C THR A 51 -0.56 -6.77 -5.70
N VAL A 52 -1.86 -6.58 -5.90
CA VAL A 52 -2.57 -5.35 -5.52
C VAL A 52 -3.20 -5.55 -4.15
N VAL A 53 -2.93 -4.59 -3.28
CA VAL A 53 -3.38 -4.57 -1.91
C VAL A 53 -4.22 -3.32 -1.68
N GLU A 54 -5.40 -3.49 -1.13
CA GLU A 54 -6.27 -2.44 -0.60
C GLU A 54 -5.96 -2.29 0.89
N ALA A 55 -5.80 -1.05 1.34
CA ALA A 55 -5.64 -0.74 2.74
C ALA A 55 -6.67 0.32 3.16
N GLU A 56 -7.38 0.07 4.26
CA GLU A 56 -8.44 0.93 4.78
C GLU A 56 -7.99 1.58 6.09
N ASN A 57 -8.06 2.90 6.16
CA ASN A 57 -7.80 3.62 7.40
C ASN A 57 -9.14 3.82 8.13
N SER A 58 -9.31 3.20 9.29
CA SER A 58 -10.52 3.34 10.10
C SER A 58 -10.57 4.64 10.93
N ILE A 59 -9.42 5.31 11.11
CA ILE A 59 -9.29 6.56 11.87
C ILE A 59 -9.72 7.76 11.02
N LEU A 60 -9.33 7.75 9.75
CA LEU A 60 -9.83 8.65 8.72
C LEU A 60 -10.36 7.75 7.60
N PRO A 61 -11.67 7.73 7.31
CA PRO A 61 -12.30 6.79 6.38
C PRO A 61 -11.80 7.00 4.95
N ASP A 62 -10.59 6.53 4.71
CA ASP A 62 -9.75 6.73 3.55
C ASP A 62 -9.22 5.36 3.13
N THR A 63 -9.14 5.14 1.83
CA THR A 63 -8.75 3.86 1.25
C THR A 63 -7.65 4.11 0.24
N THR A 64 -6.56 3.37 0.36
CA THR A 64 -5.45 3.44 -0.58
C THR A 64 -5.15 2.07 -1.17
N TYR A 65 -4.56 2.08 -2.36
CA TYR A 65 -4.19 0.87 -3.08
C TYR A 65 -2.68 0.86 -3.31
N LEU A 66 -2.05 -0.28 -3.08
CA LEU A 66 -0.62 -0.48 -3.27
C LEU A 66 -0.39 -1.64 -4.23
N MET A 67 0.57 -1.45 -5.14
CA MET A 67 1.07 -2.52 -5.99
C MET A 67 2.42 -2.99 -5.45
N LEU A 68 2.49 -4.25 -5.03
CA LEU A 68 3.70 -4.88 -4.51
C LEU A 68 4.25 -5.89 -5.53
N SER A 69 5.50 -5.74 -5.95
CA SER A 69 6.14 -6.76 -6.80
C SER A 69 6.41 -8.05 -6.05
N ASN A 70 6.75 -9.11 -6.80
CA ASN A 70 7.28 -10.35 -6.22
C ASN A 70 8.58 -10.18 -5.42
N ALA A 71 9.29 -9.06 -5.59
CA ALA A 71 10.45 -8.70 -4.77
C ALA A 71 10.06 -7.99 -3.46
N GLY A 72 8.78 -7.64 -3.28
CA GLY A 72 8.30 -6.89 -2.12
C GLY A 72 8.61 -5.39 -2.20
N GLU A 73 8.79 -4.87 -3.42
CA GLU A 73 8.99 -3.45 -3.72
C GLU A 73 7.64 -2.79 -4.00
N LEU A 74 7.49 -1.53 -3.60
CA LEU A 74 6.33 -0.71 -3.92
C LEU A 74 6.50 -0.09 -5.31
N TYR A 75 5.46 -0.19 -6.14
CA TYR A 75 5.36 0.56 -7.38
C TYR A 75 4.31 1.65 -7.20
N GLU A 76 4.66 2.88 -7.59
CA GLU A 76 3.67 3.94 -7.70
C GLU A 76 2.63 3.53 -8.75
N ILE A 77 1.35 3.47 -8.32
CA ILE A 77 0.24 3.49 -9.25
C ILE A 77 0.21 4.93 -9.77
N ASN A 78 0.97 5.21 -10.83
CA ASN A 78 0.88 6.49 -11.51
C ASN A 78 -0.60 6.74 -11.82
N ASP A 79 -1.12 7.90 -11.41
CA ASP A 79 -2.52 8.35 -11.49
C ASP A 79 -3.10 8.40 -12.93
N ASN A 80 -2.42 7.81 -13.92
CA ASN A 80 -2.83 7.65 -15.32
C ASN A 80 -2.43 6.27 -15.91
N GLY A 81 -2.15 5.26 -15.09
CA GLY A 81 -1.73 3.94 -15.55
C GLY A 81 -2.88 3.15 -16.17
N ASN A 82 -3.04 3.24 -17.50
CA ASN A 82 -3.86 2.32 -18.28
C ASN A 82 -3.38 0.87 -18.08
N PHE A 83 -4.08 0.11 -17.25
CA PHE A 83 -3.96 -1.34 -17.19
C PHE A 83 -4.60 -1.92 -18.46
N LYS A 84 -3.79 -2.32 -19.44
CA LYS A 84 -4.26 -3.25 -20.46
C LYS A 84 -4.09 -4.67 -19.92
N ILE A 85 -5.22 -5.36 -19.81
CA ILE A 85 -5.37 -6.80 -19.53
C ILE A 85 -4.69 -7.59 -20.65
#